data_AF-A0A920IRE4-F1
#
_entry.id   AF-A0A920IRE4-F1
#
_cell.length_a   1.000
_cell.length_b   1.000
_cell.length_c   1.000
_cell.angle_alpha   90.00
_cell.angle_beta   90.00
_cell.angle_gamma   90.00
#
_symmetry.space_group_name_H-M   'P 1'
#
loop_
_entity.id
_entity.type
_entity.pdbx_description
1 polymer ?
#
loop_
_entity_poly.entity_id
_entity_poly.type
_entity_poly.pdbx_seq_one_letter_code
_entity_poly.pdbx_strand_id
1 'polypeptide(L)'
;MLLNIAKVFDKDFLDAGETFDVNDVRMAMANQNVSINPGDVVIFHTGWTQHKYESAPAEWGSGAPGLTPEVASYLAEMDVIAVGADTWSLGCSPIYRSYGTISRTCYFNQEHGIYILGKI
;
A
#
# COMPACT_ATOMS: atom_id res chain seq x y z
N MET A 1 -7.26 2.65 -10.36
CA MET A 1 -8.04 1.63 -9.65
C MET A 1 -7.76 1.69 -8.16
N LEU A 2 -8.81 1.56 -7.35
CA LEU A 2 -8.72 1.50 -5.88
C LEU A 2 -8.90 0.06 -5.41
N LEU A 3 -8.02 -0.45 -4.56
CA LEU A 3 -8.11 -1.78 -3.93
C LEU A 3 -8.27 -1.61 -2.42
N ASN A 4 -9.39 -2.07 -1.87
CA ASN A 4 -9.72 -1.99 -0.46
C ASN A 4 -9.05 -3.14 0.30
N ILE A 5 -7.87 -2.85 0.86
CA ILE A 5 -7.09 -3.77 1.67
C ILE A 5 -7.73 -3.95 3.05
N ALA A 6 -8.22 -2.87 3.67
CA ALA A 6 -8.90 -2.97 4.97
C ALA A 6 -10.02 -4.01 4.97
N LYS A 7 -10.78 -4.11 3.88
CA LYS A 7 -11.85 -5.09 3.75
C LYS A 7 -11.37 -6.54 3.61
N VAL A 8 -10.17 -6.78 3.08
CA VAL A 8 -9.54 -8.12 3.05
C VAL A 8 -9.28 -8.63 4.47
N PHE A 9 -8.88 -7.74 5.37
CA PHE A 9 -8.63 -8.04 6.79
C PHE A 9 -9.89 -7.97 7.66
N ASP A 10 -11.06 -7.68 7.07
CA ASP A 10 -12.32 -7.38 7.75
C ASP A 10 -12.18 -6.32 8.85
N LYS A 11 -11.40 -5.27 8.57
CA LYS A 11 -11.20 -4.12 9.44
C LYS A 11 -11.74 -2.85 8.79
N ASP A 12 -12.03 -1.85 9.62
CA ASP A 12 -12.29 -0.48 9.17
C ASP A 12 -10.98 0.22 8.73
N PHE A 13 -9.87 -0.09 9.39
CA PHE A 13 -8.52 0.35 9.03
C PHE A 13 -7.44 -0.63 9.51
N LEU A 14 -6.30 -0.67 8.83
CA LEU A 14 -5.11 -1.42 9.27
C LEU A 14 -4.33 -0.64 10.33
N ASP A 15 -3.66 -1.37 11.23
CA ASP A 15 -2.88 -0.78 12.31
C ASP A 15 -1.48 -0.32 11.85
N ALA A 16 -0.86 0.59 12.61
CA ALA A 16 0.51 1.03 12.33
C ALA A 16 1.47 -0.17 12.34
N GLY A 17 2.30 -0.27 11.29
CA GLY A 17 3.26 -1.36 11.13
C GLY A 17 2.67 -2.67 10.59
N GLU A 18 1.35 -2.76 10.39
CA GLU A 18 0.75 -3.88 9.64
C GLU A 18 1.14 -3.84 8.17
N THR A 19 1.28 -5.03 7.60
CA THR A 19 1.67 -5.21 6.20
C THR A 19 0.66 -6.07 5.46
N PHE A 20 0.48 -5.77 4.17
CA PHE A 20 -0.27 -6.62 3.24
C PHE A 20 0.63 -7.08 2.10
N ASP A 21 0.41 -8.32 1.65
CA ASP A 21 1.21 -9.00 0.63
C ASP A 21 0.45 -9.19 -0.70
N VAL A 22 1.08 -9.89 -1.65
CA VAL A 22 0.52 -10.12 -2.99
C VAL A 22 -0.79 -10.90 -2.96
N ASN A 23 -0.96 -11.82 -2.00
CA ASN A 23 -2.21 -12.57 -1.86
C ASN A 23 -3.34 -11.66 -1.39
N ASP A 24 -3.07 -10.73 -0.47
CA ASP A 24 -4.05 -9.73 -0.04
C ASP A 24 -4.50 -8.86 -1.21
N VAL A 25 -3.56 -8.44 -2.07
CA VAL A 25 -3.86 -7.70 -3.31
C VAL A 25 -4.76 -8.52 -4.24
N ARG A 26 -4.47 -9.81 -4.43
CA ARG A 26 -5.31 -10.71 -5.24
C ARG A 26 -6.70 -10.91 -4.64
N MET A 27 -6.81 -11.02 -3.33
CA MET A 27 -8.09 -11.10 -2.64
C MET A 27 -8.90 -9.81 -2.80
N ALA A 28 -8.26 -8.64 -2.68
CA ALA A 28 -8.92 -7.36 -2.93
C ALA A 28 -9.45 -7.27 -4.36
N MET A 29 -8.65 -7.68 -5.35
CA MET A 29 -9.07 -7.76 -6.75
C MET A 29 -10.27 -8.69 -6.93
N ALA A 30 -10.23 -9.89 -6.35
CA ALA A 30 -11.32 -10.87 -6.43
C ALA A 30 -12.61 -10.37 -5.77
N ASN A 31 -12.52 -9.80 -4.56
CA ASN A 31 -13.66 -9.25 -3.82
C ASN A 31 -14.35 -8.11 -4.58
N GLN A 32 -13.58 -7.34 -5.34
CA GLN A 32 -14.09 -6.21 -6.12
C GLN A 32 -14.41 -6.59 -7.57
N ASN A 33 -14.15 -7.84 -7.99
CA ASN A 33 -14.27 -8.31 -9.35
C ASN A 33 -13.54 -7.41 -10.38
N VAL A 34 -12.28 -7.10 -10.08
CA VAL A 34 -11.39 -6.28 -10.92
C VAL A 34 -10.08 -7.02 -11.21
N SER A 35 -9.36 -6.57 -12.25
CA SER A 35 -8.03 -7.05 -12.58
C SER A 35 -7.11 -5.87 -12.89
N ILE A 36 -5.84 -5.99 -12.52
CA ILE A 36 -4.81 -5.01 -12.90
C ILE A 36 -4.38 -5.31 -14.34
N ASN A 37 -4.26 -4.26 -15.15
CA ASN A 37 -3.76 -4.31 -16.51
C ASN A 37 -2.58 -3.35 -16.70
N PRO A 38 -1.74 -3.56 -17.73
CA PRO A 38 -0.71 -2.60 -18.12
C PRO A 38 -1.30 -1.20 -18.33
N GLY A 39 -0.62 -0.17 -17.82
CA GLY A 39 -1.10 1.20 -17.87
C GLY A 39 -1.99 1.63 -16.70
N ASP A 40 -2.35 0.73 -15.79
CA ASP A 40 -3.20 1.07 -14.65
C ASP A 40 -2.45 1.90 -13.60
N VAL A 41 -3.22 2.73 -12.89
CA VAL A 41 -2.81 3.33 -11.61
C VAL A 41 -3.43 2.49 -10.50
N VAL A 42 -2.65 2.02 -9.52
CA VAL A 42 -3.17 1.22 -8.39
C VAL A 42 -3.09 2.03 -7.11
N ILE A 43 -4.21 2.18 -6.40
CA ILE A 43 -4.28 2.87 -5.12
C ILE A 43 -4.78 1.88 -4.06
N PHE A 44 -4.08 1.77 -2.93
CA PHE A 44 -4.47 0.94 -1.81
C PHE A 44 -5.23 1.74 -0.75
N HIS A 45 -6.42 1.27 -0.40
CA HIS A 45 -7.18 1.79 0.73
C HIS A 45 -6.97 0.91 1.96
N THR A 46 -6.25 1.44 2.93
CA THR A 46 -5.92 0.84 4.23
C THR A 46 -6.79 1.40 5.36
N GLY A 47 -7.52 2.50 5.13
CA GLY A 47 -8.32 3.20 6.12
C GLY A 47 -7.51 4.12 7.06
N TRP A 48 -6.18 4.10 6.99
CA TRP A 48 -5.32 4.78 7.97
C TRP A 48 -5.59 6.28 8.09
N THR A 49 -5.50 7.02 6.97
CA THR A 49 -5.65 8.48 6.99
C THR A 49 -7.06 8.90 7.40
N GLN A 50 -8.09 8.22 6.87
CA GLN A 50 -9.48 8.51 7.24
C GLN A 50 -9.73 8.38 8.75
N HIS A 51 -9.13 7.37 9.39
CA HIS A 51 -9.40 7.09 10.80
C HIS A 51 -8.48 7.81 11.78
N LYS A 52 -7.24 8.15 11.40
CA LYS A 52 -6.23 8.68 12.33
C LYS A 52 -5.86 10.14 12.10
N TYR A 53 -6.03 10.69 10.89
CA TYR A 53 -5.51 12.02 10.57
C TYR A 53 -6.09 13.13 11.45
N GLU A 54 -7.42 13.16 11.62
CA GLU A 54 -8.09 14.15 12.46
C GLU A 54 -8.21 13.72 13.92
N SER A 55 -8.48 12.43 14.15
CA SER A 55 -8.81 11.92 15.49
C SER A 55 -7.58 11.72 16.39
N ALA A 56 -6.43 11.35 15.79
CA ALA A 56 -5.19 11.06 16.50
C ALA A 56 -3.96 11.46 15.66
N PRO A 57 -3.75 12.77 15.39
CA PRO A 57 -2.70 13.23 14.46
C PRO A 57 -1.28 12.80 14.85
N ALA A 58 -1.00 12.71 16.16
CA ALA A 58 0.29 12.23 16.66
C ALA A 58 0.52 10.75 16.35
N GLU A 59 -0.54 9.93 16.48
CA GLU A 59 -0.49 8.50 16.12
C GLU A 59 -0.36 8.35 14.61
N TRP A 60 -1.17 9.07 13.83
CA TRP A 60 -1.10 9.10 12.37
C TRP A 60 0.31 9.40 11.86
N GLY A 61 1.03 10.34 12.50
CA GLY A 61 2.40 10.70 12.14
C GLY A 61 3.49 9.76 12.68
N SER A 62 3.17 8.89 13.64
CA SER A 62 4.14 7.98 14.27
C SER A 62 4.36 6.67 13.50
N GLY A 63 3.40 6.29 12.65
CA GLY A 63 3.41 5.04 11.91
C GLY A 63 2.35 5.00 10.81
N ALA A 64 2.37 3.94 10.02
CA ALA A 64 1.38 3.63 9.00
C ALA A 64 1.43 2.14 8.63
N PRO A 65 0.33 1.54 8.18
CA PRO A 65 0.38 0.27 7.46
C PRO A 65 1.00 0.45 6.07
N GLY A 66 1.34 -0.64 5.40
CA GLY A 66 1.79 -0.56 4.00
C GLY A 66 2.16 -1.88 3.35
N LEU A 67 2.56 -1.81 2.09
CA LEU A 67 2.83 -2.99 1.26
C LEU A 67 4.18 -3.65 1.57
N THR A 68 4.26 -4.97 1.37
CA THR A 68 5.54 -5.70 1.37
C THR A 68 6.32 -5.48 0.05
N PRO A 69 7.65 -5.66 0.02
CA PRO A 69 8.44 -5.48 -1.20
C PRO A 69 7.96 -6.33 -2.40
N GLU A 70 7.44 -7.52 -2.12
CA GLU A 70 6.94 -8.44 -3.16
C GLU A 70 5.72 -7.86 -3.89
N VAL A 71 4.90 -7.06 -3.21
CA VAL A 71 3.80 -6.33 -3.85
C VAL A 71 4.35 -5.30 -4.85
N ALA A 72 5.47 -4.64 -4.52
CA ALA A 72 6.09 -3.69 -5.43
C ALA A 72 6.60 -4.37 -6.70
N SER A 73 7.31 -5.50 -6.56
CA SER A 73 7.74 -6.32 -7.70
C SER A 73 6.56 -6.83 -8.52
N TYR A 74 5.52 -7.35 -7.87
CA TYR A 74 4.32 -7.84 -8.54
C TYR A 74 3.64 -6.76 -9.39
N LEU A 75 3.49 -5.54 -8.85
CA LEU A 75 2.89 -4.42 -9.59
C LEU A 75 3.78 -3.96 -10.74
N ALA A 76 5.09 -3.97 -10.58
CA ALA A 76 6.03 -3.63 -11.64
C ALA A 76 5.99 -4.63 -12.81
N GLU A 77 5.90 -5.93 -12.52
CA GLU A 77 5.71 -6.97 -13.54
C GLU A 77 4.40 -6.82 -14.32
N MET A 78 3.38 -6.20 -13.72
CA MET A 78 2.09 -5.92 -14.34
C MET A 78 2.08 -4.62 -15.17
N ASP A 79 3.21 -3.91 -15.27
CA ASP A 79 3.37 -2.67 -16.05
C ASP A 79 2.39 -1.56 -15.65
N VAL A 80 2.15 -1.40 -14.35
CA VAL A 80 1.37 -0.29 -13.81
C VAL A 80 2.17 1.00 -13.90
N ILE A 81 1.49 2.13 -14.19
CA ILE A 81 2.18 3.43 -14.36
C ILE A 81 2.34 4.19 -13.04
N ALA A 82 1.51 3.88 -12.05
CA ALA A 82 1.62 4.51 -10.74
C ALA A 82 1.03 3.65 -9.62
N VAL A 83 1.59 3.79 -8.42
CA VAL A 83 1.13 3.12 -7.20
C VAL A 83 0.96 4.13 -6.07
N GLY A 84 -0.15 4.03 -5.36
CA GLY A 84 -0.50 4.91 -4.25
C GLY A 84 -1.13 4.18 -3.07
N ALA A 85 -1.21 4.86 -1.93
CA ALA A 85 -1.96 4.40 -0.76
C ALA A 85 -2.52 5.61 0.02
N ASP A 86 -3.58 5.38 0.79
CA ASP A 86 -4.19 6.35 1.72
C ASP A 86 -3.39 6.49 3.05
N THR A 87 -2.08 6.44 2.93
CA THR A 87 -1.08 6.58 3.99
C THR A 87 -0.06 7.63 3.58
N TRP A 88 0.68 8.19 4.54
CA TRP A 88 1.78 9.11 4.23
C TRP A 88 3.03 8.38 3.71
N SER A 89 3.10 7.05 3.88
CA SER A 89 4.14 6.17 3.34
C SER A 89 3.52 5.00 2.58
N LEU A 90 4.07 4.63 1.42
CA LEU A 90 3.64 3.40 0.72
C LEU A 90 3.99 2.12 1.50
N GLY A 91 5.07 2.14 2.27
CA GLY A 91 5.51 1.03 3.12
C GLY A 91 5.07 1.19 4.57
N CYS A 92 5.03 0.08 5.31
CA CYS A 92 4.67 0.12 6.73
C CYS A 92 5.74 0.80 7.62
N SER A 93 5.29 1.34 8.76
CA SER A 93 6.09 1.93 9.82
C SER A 93 5.37 1.81 11.18
N PRO A 94 6.03 1.42 12.29
CA PRO A 94 7.40 0.90 12.36
C PRO A 94 7.50 -0.48 11.71
N ILE A 95 8.72 -0.88 11.36
CA ILE A 95 8.99 -2.12 10.64
C ILE A 95 9.07 -3.27 11.65
N TYR A 96 7.99 -4.05 11.82
CA TYR A 96 7.99 -5.18 12.75
C TYR A 96 8.63 -6.47 12.19
N ARG A 97 8.79 -6.59 10.86
CA ARG A 97 9.48 -7.71 10.20
C ARG A 97 10.78 -7.24 9.55
N SER A 98 11.90 -7.92 9.82
CA SER A 98 13.24 -7.57 9.31
C SER A 98 13.39 -7.79 7.80
N TYR A 99 12.68 -7.00 7.00
CA TYR A 99 13.04 -6.77 5.61
C TYR A 99 14.10 -5.68 5.67
N GLY A 100 15.33 -6.00 5.26
CA GLY A 100 16.51 -5.13 5.42
C GLY A 100 16.32 -3.68 4.96
N THR A 101 17.26 -2.82 5.35
CA THR A 101 17.26 -1.34 5.33
C THR A 101 17.07 -0.65 3.97
N ILE A 102 16.59 -1.33 2.93
CA ILE A 102 16.27 -0.71 1.65
C ILE A 102 14.87 -0.09 1.77
N SER A 103 14.85 1.24 1.75
CA SER A 103 13.61 2.02 1.71
C SER A 103 12.73 1.55 0.54
N ARG A 104 11.52 1.09 0.85
CA ARG A 104 10.57 0.47 -0.10
C ARG A 104 10.06 1.44 -1.19
N THR A 105 10.32 2.74 -1.02
CA THR A 105 10.14 3.80 -2.03
C THR A 105 11.22 3.74 -3.13
N CYS A 106 12.38 3.13 -2.87
CA CYS A 106 13.49 3.01 -3.84
C CYS A 106 13.18 2.02 -4.97
N TYR A 107 12.48 0.92 -4.68
CA TYR A 107 12.27 -0.15 -5.66
C TYR A 107 11.47 0.35 -6.90
N PHE A 108 10.42 1.14 -6.66
CA PHE A 108 9.62 1.73 -7.75
C PHE A 108 10.39 2.80 -8.55
N ASN A 109 11.25 3.59 -7.89
CA ASN A 109 11.96 4.70 -8.52
C ASN A 109 13.22 4.28 -9.30
N GLN A 110 13.87 3.17 -8.92
CA GLN A 110 15.21 2.86 -9.43
C GLN A 110 15.22 1.93 -10.66
N GLU A 111 14.15 1.17 -10.93
CA GLU A 111 14.19 0.15 -11.99
C GLU A 111 13.05 0.22 -13.03
N HIS A 112 11.91 0.88 -12.76
CA HIS A 112 10.72 0.75 -13.65
C HIS A 112 9.94 2.04 -14.00
N GLY A 113 10.34 3.23 -13.51
CA GLY A 113 9.68 4.50 -13.87
C GLY A 113 8.24 4.63 -13.34
N ILE A 114 7.90 3.90 -12.28
CA ILE A 114 6.56 3.87 -11.68
C ILE A 114 6.40 5.06 -10.74
N TYR A 115 5.39 5.89 -10.97
CA TYR A 115 5.13 7.07 -10.14
C TYR A 115 4.53 6.67 -8.79
N ILE A 116 5.06 7.24 -7.71
CA ILE A 116 4.53 7.06 -6.36
C ILE A 116 3.57 8.20 -6.05
N LEU A 117 2.32 7.86 -5.73
CA LEU A 117 1.29 8.81 -5.29
C LEU A 117 1.05 8.64 -3.78
N GLY A 118 1.29 9.70 -3.00
CA GLY A 118 1.00 9.73 -1.57
C GLY A 118 -0.07 10.76 -1.24
N LYS A 119 -0.87 10.52 -0.19
CA LYS A 119 -1.91 11.43 0.33
C LYS A 119 -3.05 11.68 -0.69
N ILE A 120 -3.79 10.62 -0.99
CA ILE A 120 -4.97 10.62 -1.89
C ILE A 120 -6.26 10.54 -1.08
#